data_AF-A0A523D6E8-F1
#
_entry.id   AF-A0A523D6E8-F1
#
_cell.length_a   1.000
_cell.length_b   1.000
_cell.length_c   1.000
_cell.angle_alpha   90.00
_cell.angle_beta   90.00
_cell.angle_gamma   90.00
#
_symmetry.space_group_name_H-M   'P 1'
#
loop_
_entity.id
_entity.type
_entity.pdbx_description
1 polymer ?
#
loop_
_entity_poly.entity_id
_entity_poly.type
_entity_poly.pdbx_seq_one_letter_code
_entity_poly.pdbx_strand_id
1 'polypeptide(L)'
;MSDRVFSLTDPGWRIAAVLMVLLTAAVPASAAECTSQARQLKLSALDQMWGAVIEDAQKLLDCDPGAAQARFYNARALDRLRRRAEAAEAYEEFMRRDCRGAANEFLCEDARVSHTSLLKDRVTSEGCGSEAMDQLLKGLSTGDPYSRIFTAMELSKLPRCDDAKARALAVLLEAQRLEDDTDFRNEICLAIIRIDPAKCSGGTPRNAGDDGPSFIKVRVFDCNAERVKVSVNLPFSFARAVMESLGPEILDQVKAGGFDIENLWDSLRKLGPNQKFELKIDDDDRCEEVEVWFE
;
A
#
# COMPACT_ATOMS: atom_id res chain seq x y z
N MET A 1 24.49 77.02 -25.09
CA MET A 1 24.50 78.30 -24.34
C MET A 1 24.14 78.00 -22.90
N SER A 2 24.95 78.53 -21.98
CA SER A 2 24.88 78.45 -20.52
C SER A 2 25.46 77.21 -19.84
N ASP A 3 26.75 77.37 -19.57
CA ASP A 3 27.63 76.75 -18.58
C ASP A 3 27.00 76.46 -17.21
N ARG A 4 27.52 75.42 -16.54
CA ARG A 4 28.33 75.59 -15.32
C ARG A 4 29.10 74.32 -14.97
N VAL A 5 30.42 74.46 -15.07
CA VAL A 5 31.47 73.70 -14.39
C VAL A 5 31.34 73.94 -12.88
N PHE A 6 31.43 72.88 -12.06
CA PHE A 6 31.96 73.02 -10.70
C PHE A 6 32.97 71.91 -10.42
N SER A 7 34.21 72.37 -10.30
CA SER A 7 35.41 71.66 -9.96
C SER A 7 35.42 71.26 -8.49
N LEU A 8 36.02 70.10 -8.25
CA LEU A 8 36.56 69.61 -6.99
C LEU A 8 37.49 70.65 -6.35
N THR A 9 37.23 70.99 -5.09
CA THR A 9 38.25 71.22 -4.05
C THR A 9 37.55 71.32 -2.71
N ASP A 10 37.62 70.28 -1.88
CA ASP A 10 37.76 70.48 -0.44
C ASP A 10 38.57 69.33 0.19
N PRO A 11 39.68 69.63 0.90
CA PRO A 11 40.58 68.64 1.49
C PRO A 11 40.27 68.42 2.97
N GLY A 12 39.97 67.17 3.36
CA GLY A 12 39.58 66.85 4.73
C GLY A 12 39.97 65.44 5.17
N TRP A 13 41.25 65.30 5.54
CA TRP A 13 41.70 64.49 6.68
C TRP A 13 41.48 62.95 6.72
N ARG A 14 42.53 62.25 6.29
CA ARG A 14 43.25 61.11 6.92
C ARG A 14 42.54 59.81 7.39
N ILE A 15 43.23 58.71 7.04
CA ILE A 15 43.50 57.46 7.78
C ILE A 15 42.48 56.30 7.66
N ALA A 16 43.09 55.13 7.40
CA ALA A 16 42.71 53.74 7.66
C ALA A 16 42.21 52.98 6.41
N ALA A 17 43.09 52.27 5.69
CA ALA A 17 43.64 50.96 6.05
C ALA A 17 42.56 49.87 6.18
N VAL A 18 42.55 49.00 5.16
CA VAL A 18 42.40 47.53 5.25
C VAL A 18 41.35 47.00 6.22
N LEU A 19 40.24 46.48 5.68
CA LEU A 19 39.70 45.18 6.09
C LEU A 19 38.67 44.70 5.05
N MET A 20 39.17 44.09 3.97
CA MET A 20 38.34 43.20 3.15
C MET A 20 38.23 41.90 3.95
N VAL A 21 37.26 41.84 4.87
CA VAL A 21 36.94 40.63 5.62
C VAL A 21 36.34 39.63 4.64
N LEU A 22 37.14 38.65 4.24
CA LEU A 22 36.65 37.36 3.77
C LEU A 22 35.78 36.76 4.88
N LEU A 23 34.45 36.91 4.76
CA LEU A 23 33.50 36.06 5.47
C LEU A 23 33.56 34.66 4.85
N THR A 24 34.63 33.93 5.11
CA THR A 24 34.56 32.47 5.15
C THR A 24 33.80 32.13 6.42
N ALA A 25 32.50 31.90 6.30
CA ALA A 25 31.72 31.29 7.37
C ALA A 25 32.37 29.93 7.70
N ALA A 26 33.15 29.89 8.78
CA ALA A 26 33.63 28.64 9.34
C ALA A 26 32.38 27.89 9.84
N VAL A 27 31.90 26.93 9.03
CA VAL A 27 30.91 25.97 9.50
C VAL A 27 31.52 25.31 10.74
N PRO A 28 30.87 25.36 11.91
CA PRO A 28 31.42 24.75 13.11
C PRO A 28 31.72 23.27 12.82
N ALA A 29 32.89 22.79 13.27
CA ALA A 29 33.37 21.44 12.96
C ALA A 29 32.34 20.34 13.30
N SER A 30 31.52 20.56 14.34
CA SER A 30 30.41 19.67 14.70
C SER A 30 29.31 19.58 13.63
N ALA A 31 28.96 20.69 12.98
CA ALA A 31 27.98 20.69 11.90
C ALA A 31 28.52 20.00 10.63
N ALA A 32 29.82 20.11 10.36
CA ALA A 32 30.46 19.37 9.27
C ALA A 32 30.48 17.86 9.55
N GLU A 33 30.71 17.47 10.80
CA GLU A 33 30.69 16.07 11.24
C GLU A 33 29.28 15.46 11.17
N CYS A 34 28.25 16.13 11.71
CA CYS A 34 26.87 15.64 11.59
C CYS A 34 26.42 15.55 10.11
N THR A 35 26.86 16.48 9.25
CA THR A 35 26.57 16.42 7.81
C THR A 35 27.21 15.19 7.16
N SER A 36 28.43 14.84 7.56
CA SER A 36 29.12 13.64 7.07
C SER A 36 28.40 12.36 7.51
N GLN A 37 27.91 12.30 8.75
CA GLN A 37 27.14 11.17 9.28
C GLN A 37 25.78 11.03 8.59
N ALA A 38 25.10 12.14 8.31
CA ALA A 38 23.85 12.15 7.55
C ALA A 38 24.05 11.62 6.12
N ARG A 39 25.18 11.93 5.48
CA ARG A 39 25.53 11.35 4.18
C ARG A 39 25.81 9.86 4.29
N GLN A 40 26.58 9.44 5.30
CA GLN A 40 26.93 8.04 5.51
C GLN A 40 25.68 7.17 5.73
N LEU A 41 24.74 7.61 6.58
CA LEU A 41 23.46 6.93 6.79
C LEU A 41 22.71 6.69 5.47
N LYS A 42 22.66 7.71 4.61
CA LYS A 42 21.99 7.60 3.30
C LYS A 42 22.68 6.61 2.37
N LEU A 43 24.02 6.59 2.37
CA LEU A 43 24.79 5.62 1.58
C LEU A 43 24.52 4.20 2.07
N SER A 44 24.63 3.95 3.39
CA SER A 44 24.34 2.64 3.99
C SER A 44 22.91 2.17 3.68
N ALA A 45 21.93 3.08 3.70
CA ALA A 45 20.54 2.76 3.36
C ALA A 45 20.33 2.48 1.87
N LEU A 46 21.01 3.23 0.99
CA LEU A 46 20.97 3.02 -0.46
C LEU A 46 21.61 1.68 -0.85
N ASP A 47 22.73 1.35 -0.22
CA ASP A 47 23.46 0.09 -0.41
C ASP A 47 22.80 -1.09 0.32
N GLN A 48 21.68 -0.84 1.01
CA GLN A 48 20.89 -1.83 1.75
C GLN A 48 21.70 -2.57 2.83
N MET A 49 22.73 -1.93 3.37
CA MET A 49 23.54 -2.44 4.47
C MET A 49 22.82 -2.21 5.80
N TRP A 50 21.69 -2.88 6.02
CA TRP A 50 20.76 -2.58 7.14
C TRP A 50 21.40 -2.68 8.53
N GLY A 51 22.41 -3.55 8.72
CA GLY A 51 23.20 -3.56 9.95
C GLY A 51 23.96 -2.24 10.17
N ALA A 52 24.64 -1.75 9.13
CA ALA A 52 25.34 -0.46 9.17
C ALA A 52 24.37 0.73 9.32
N VAL A 53 23.17 0.64 8.73
CA VAL A 53 22.13 1.67 8.88
C VAL A 53 21.76 1.91 10.35
N ILE A 54 21.67 0.85 11.17
CA ILE A 54 21.40 0.99 12.61
C ILE A 54 22.52 1.79 13.30
N GLU A 55 23.78 1.41 13.03
CA GLU A 55 24.94 2.08 13.62
C GLU A 55 25.06 3.54 13.17
N ASP A 56 24.88 3.81 11.87
CA ASP A 56 25.00 5.15 11.30
C ASP A 56 23.84 6.06 11.71
N ALA A 57 22.63 5.49 11.89
CA ALA A 57 21.50 6.21 12.46
C ALA A 57 21.80 6.62 13.92
N GLN A 58 22.37 5.72 14.71
CA GLN A 58 22.72 6.03 16.10
C GLN A 58 23.77 7.13 16.17
N LYS A 59 24.86 7.03 15.37
CA LYS A 59 25.89 8.09 15.30
C LYS A 59 25.29 9.44 14.95
N LEU A 60 24.36 9.48 13.98
CA LEU A 60 23.69 10.72 13.60
C LEU A 60 22.79 11.26 14.71
N LEU A 61 22.10 10.40 15.47
CA LEU A 61 21.28 10.81 16.61
C LEU A 61 22.10 11.31 17.81
N ASP A 62 23.29 10.75 18.01
CA ASP A 62 24.23 11.22 19.04
C ASP A 62 24.76 12.63 18.70
N CYS A 63 24.91 12.94 17.41
CA CYS A 63 25.35 14.26 16.91
C CYS A 63 24.20 15.27 16.84
N ASP A 64 23.06 14.84 16.31
CA ASP A 64 21.82 15.63 16.17
C ASP A 64 20.62 14.79 16.66
N PRO A 65 20.22 14.96 17.93
CA PRO A 65 19.04 14.29 18.47
C PRO A 65 17.74 14.65 17.76
N GLY A 66 17.72 15.70 16.93
CA GLY A 66 16.61 16.14 16.10
C GLY A 66 16.53 15.45 14.73
N ALA A 67 17.51 14.63 14.35
CA ALA A 67 17.59 14.01 13.02
C ALA A 67 16.47 12.98 12.76
N ALA A 68 15.32 13.45 12.27
CA ALA A 68 14.15 12.63 11.93
C ALA A 68 14.47 11.46 10.98
N GLN A 69 15.33 11.70 9.98
CA GLN A 69 15.76 10.68 9.02
C GLN A 69 16.48 9.51 9.72
N ALA A 70 17.28 9.76 10.75
CA ALA A 70 17.95 8.70 11.49
C ALA A 70 16.96 7.78 12.20
N ARG A 71 15.96 8.35 12.90
CA ARG A 71 14.93 7.54 13.58
C ARG A 71 14.13 6.71 12.58
N PHE A 72 13.73 7.31 11.46
CA PHE A 72 13.03 6.59 10.39
C PHE A 72 13.86 5.43 9.82
N TYR A 73 15.12 5.69 9.44
CA TYR A 73 15.97 4.64 8.86
C TYR A 73 16.36 3.57 9.88
N ASN A 74 16.45 3.90 11.17
CA ASN A 74 16.62 2.92 12.23
C ASN A 74 15.42 1.95 12.27
N ALA A 75 14.19 2.47 12.30
CA ALA A 75 12.97 1.65 12.25
C ALA A 75 12.92 0.78 10.98
N ARG A 76 13.25 1.36 9.81
CA ARG A 76 13.31 0.63 8.54
C ARG A 76 14.36 -0.47 8.54
N ALA A 77 15.53 -0.23 9.11
CA ALA A 77 16.57 -1.25 9.21
C ALA A 77 16.14 -2.41 10.11
N LEU A 78 15.49 -2.13 11.25
CA LEU A 78 14.93 -3.16 12.13
C LEU A 78 13.91 -4.04 11.40
N ASP A 79 13.01 -3.43 10.62
CA ASP A 79 12.02 -4.13 9.80
C ASP A 79 12.70 -5.04 8.76
N ARG A 80 13.67 -4.50 8.01
CA ARG A 80 14.44 -5.26 7.01
C ARG A 80 15.23 -6.42 7.61
N LEU A 81 15.66 -6.29 8.86
CA LEU A 81 16.32 -7.35 9.63
C LEU A 81 15.34 -8.29 10.35
N ARG A 82 14.03 -8.17 10.08
CA ARG A 82 12.96 -9.02 10.62
C ARG A 82 12.78 -8.91 12.14
N ARG A 83 13.30 -7.84 12.75
CA ARG A 83 13.11 -7.49 14.18
C ARG A 83 11.79 -6.74 14.36
N ARG A 84 10.69 -7.41 14.03
CA ARG A 84 9.37 -6.79 13.80
C ARG A 84 8.81 -6.00 14.99
N ALA A 85 8.91 -6.54 16.21
CA ALA A 85 8.39 -5.86 17.39
C ALA A 85 9.14 -4.54 17.63
N GLU A 86 10.47 -4.59 17.59
CA GLU A 86 11.33 -3.41 17.74
C GLU A 86 11.12 -2.41 16.59
N ALA A 87 10.89 -2.89 15.37
CA ALA A 87 10.59 -2.03 14.23
C ALA A 87 9.26 -1.28 14.42
N ALA A 88 8.21 -1.96 14.92
CA ALA A 88 6.92 -1.35 15.18
C ALA A 88 7.05 -0.23 16.23
N GLU A 89 7.73 -0.51 17.35
CA GLU A 89 8.00 0.48 18.40
C GLU A 89 8.82 1.67 17.87
N ALA A 90 9.85 1.41 17.06
CA ALA A 90 10.68 2.47 16.48
C ALA A 90 9.90 3.36 15.48
N TYR A 91 9.01 2.77 14.66
CA TYR A 91 8.12 3.56 13.80
C TYR A 91 7.12 4.39 14.61
N GLU A 92 6.56 3.84 15.68
CA GLU A 92 5.67 4.59 16.58
C GLU A 92 6.39 5.77 17.23
N GLU A 93 7.61 5.56 17.71
CA GLU A 93 8.43 6.64 18.28
C GLU A 93 8.72 7.74 17.25
N PHE A 94 9.13 7.36 16.04
CA PHE A 94 9.33 8.30 14.93
C PHE A 94 8.05 9.10 14.66
N MET A 95 6.91 8.43 14.52
CA MET A 95 5.64 9.11 14.26
C MET A 95 5.24 10.09 15.37
N ARG A 96 5.45 9.71 16.63
CA ARG A 96 5.13 10.56 17.80
C ARG A 96 5.97 11.84 17.85
N ARG A 97 7.24 11.75 17.46
CA ARG A 97 8.21 12.86 17.54
C ARG A 97 8.22 13.74 16.30
N ASP A 98 8.17 13.14 15.11
CA ASP A 98 8.59 13.80 13.87
C ASP A 98 7.47 14.08 12.88
N CYS A 99 6.29 13.50 13.09
CA CYS A 99 5.15 13.67 12.19
C CYS A 99 4.22 14.83 12.57
N ARG A 100 4.79 15.84 13.22
CA ARG A 100 4.11 17.11 13.51
C ARG A 100 4.51 18.13 12.44
N GLY A 101 3.61 18.40 11.50
CA GLY A 101 3.81 19.38 10.42
C GLY A 101 4.38 18.77 9.14
N ALA A 102 4.61 19.62 8.12
CA ALA A 102 4.87 19.21 6.75
C ALA A 102 6.32 18.74 6.47
N ALA A 103 7.28 19.02 7.35
CA ALA A 103 8.70 18.82 7.05
C ALA A 103 9.09 17.35 6.77
N ASN A 104 8.35 16.39 7.35
CA ASN A 104 8.63 14.96 7.23
C ASN A 104 7.46 14.17 6.64
N GLU A 105 6.51 14.83 5.96
CA GLU A 105 5.23 14.23 5.56
C GLU A 105 5.40 12.90 4.80
N PHE A 106 6.29 12.85 3.80
CA PHE A 106 6.58 11.63 3.06
C PHE A 106 7.12 10.47 3.94
N LEU A 107 8.06 10.77 4.85
CA LEU A 107 8.60 9.76 5.76
C LEU A 107 7.54 9.28 6.76
N CYS A 108 6.64 10.17 7.14
CA CYS A 108 5.52 9.88 8.02
C CYS A 108 4.49 8.97 7.37
N GLU A 109 4.15 9.20 6.09
CA GLU A 109 3.30 8.30 5.32
C GLU A 109 3.93 6.91 5.20
N ASP A 110 5.20 6.82 4.81
CA ASP A 110 5.92 5.54 4.68
C ASP A 110 6.02 4.79 6.03
N ALA A 111 6.26 5.52 7.12
CA ALA A 111 6.26 4.96 8.47
C ALA A 111 4.88 4.42 8.87
N ARG A 112 3.78 5.13 8.56
CA ARG A 112 2.41 4.65 8.84
C ARG A 112 2.07 3.40 8.06
N VAL A 113 2.45 3.33 6.78
CA VAL A 113 2.26 2.16 5.90
C VAL A 113 3.02 0.95 6.44
N SER A 114 4.29 1.14 6.79
CA SER A 114 5.16 0.09 7.33
C SER A 114 4.67 -0.39 8.71
N HIS A 115 4.32 0.53 9.61
CA HIS A 115 3.74 0.23 10.92
C HIS A 115 2.43 -0.54 10.80
N THR A 116 1.51 -0.10 9.93
CA THR A 116 0.24 -0.80 9.66
C THR A 116 0.47 -2.23 9.18
N SER A 117 1.46 -2.44 8.30
CA SER A 117 1.81 -3.77 7.81
C SER A 117 2.33 -4.68 8.92
N LEU A 118 3.18 -4.14 9.82
CA LEU A 118 3.67 -4.87 11.00
C LEU A 118 2.55 -5.21 12.00
N LEU A 119 1.61 -4.29 12.24
CA LEU A 119 0.45 -4.55 13.08
C LEU A 119 -0.45 -5.64 12.48
N LYS A 120 -0.69 -5.62 11.17
CA LYS A 120 -1.45 -6.69 10.50
C LYS A 120 -0.78 -8.06 10.65
N ASP A 121 0.54 -8.13 10.47
CA ASP A 121 1.31 -9.36 10.70
C ASP A 121 1.10 -9.85 12.14
N ARG A 122 1.16 -8.95 13.13
CA ARG A 122 0.91 -9.28 14.54
C ARG A 122 -0.52 -9.77 14.79
N VAL A 123 -1.52 -9.10 14.24
CA VAL A 123 -2.92 -9.57 14.33
C VAL A 123 -3.08 -10.96 13.72
N THR A 124 -2.37 -11.25 12.62
CA THR A 124 -2.43 -12.57 11.99
C THR A 124 -1.90 -13.67 12.92
N SER A 125 -0.89 -13.36 13.75
CA SER A 125 -0.37 -14.29 14.76
C SER A 125 -1.12 -14.31 16.09
N GLU A 126 -1.61 -13.16 16.55
CA GLU A 126 -2.17 -12.96 17.90
C GLU A 126 -3.71 -13.05 17.92
N GLY A 127 -4.36 -12.88 16.76
CA GLY A 127 -5.81 -12.88 16.59
C GLY A 127 -6.47 -11.49 16.64
N CYS A 128 -7.75 -11.43 16.28
CA CYS A 128 -8.51 -10.18 16.15
C CYS A 128 -8.79 -9.45 17.48
N GLY A 129 -8.56 -10.08 18.63
CA GLY A 129 -8.72 -9.47 19.96
C GLY A 129 -7.42 -8.90 20.54
N SER A 130 -6.37 -8.79 19.73
CA SER A 130 -5.06 -8.30 20.17
C SER A 130 -5.00 -6.78 20.27
N GLU A 131 -4.05 -6.27 21.07
CA GLU A 131 -3.74 -4.84 21.10
C GLU A 131 -3.35 -4.30 19.72
N ALA A 132 -2.70 -5.12 18.89
CA ALA A 132 -2.37 -4.75 17.52
C ALA A 132 -3.62 -4.46 16.67
N MET A 133 -4.73 -5.17 16.89
CA MET A 133 -6.01 -4.86 16.24
C MET A 133 -6.56 -3.52 16.73
N ASP A 134 -6.51 -3.25 18.04
CA ASP A 134 -6.97 -1.97 18.58
C ASP A 134 -6.22 -0.79 17.97
N GLN A 135 -4.91 -0.95 17.77
CA GLN A 135 -4.07 0.05 17.11
C GLN A 135 -4.46 0.24 15.63
N LEU A 136 -4.73 -0.83 14.87
CA LEU A 136 -5.21 -0.72 13.49
C LEU A 136 -6.56 0.00 13.42
N LEU A 137 -7.50 -0.35 14.30
CA LEU A 137 -8.82 0.29 14.34
C LEU A 137 -8.76 1.76 14.75
N LYS A 138 -7.82 2.12 15.62
CA LYS A 138 -7.52 3.52 15.92
C LYS A 138 -6.98 4.24 14.68
N GLY A 139 -6.04 3.63 13.95
CA GLY A 139 -5.50 4.16 12.69
C GLY A 139 -6.59 4.47 11.66
N LEU A 140 -7.60 3.61 11.55
CA LEU A 140 -8.76 3.83 10.69
C LEU A 140 -9.57 5.10 11.04
N SER A 141 -9.55 5.51 12.30
CA SER A 141 -10.32 6.65 12.82
C SER A 141 -9.51 7.95 12.88
N THR A 142 -8.21 7.86 13.20
CA THR A 142 -7.37 9.03 13.49
C THR A 142 -6.25 9.27 12.48
N GLY A 143 -6.07 8.39 11.49
CA GLY A 143 -5.06 8.57 10.45
C GLY A 143 -5.39 9.73 9.50
N ASP A 144 -4.38 10.17 8.74
CA ASP A 144 -4.61 11.01 7.56
C ASP A 144 -5.42 10.24 6.49
N PRO A 145 -6.01 10.91 5.48
CA PRO A 145 -6.86 10.28 4.49
C PRO A 145 -6.23 9.06 3.81
N TYR A 146 -4.97 9.17 3.37
CA TYR A 146 -4.28 8.09 2.67
C TYR A 146 -4.03 6.89 3.60
N SER A 147 -3.50 7.16 4.80
CA SER A 147 -3.23 6.10 5.79
C SER A 147 -4.51 5.38 6.22
N ARG A 148 -5.64 6.08 6.37
CA ARG A 148 -6.93 5.45 6.71
C ARG A 148 -7.38 4.47 5.63
N ILE A 149 -7.26 4.86 4.35
CA ILE A 149 -7.61 3.99 3.22
C ILE A 149 -6.66 2.79 3.18
N PHE A 150 -5.36 3.02 3.31
CA PHE A 150 -4.37 1.95 3.37
C PHE A 150 -4.64 0.95 4.50
N THR A 151 -4.89 1.44 5.73
CA THR A 151 -5.30 0.60 6.85
C THR A 151 -6.56 -0.20 6.55
N ALA A 152 -7.57 0.41 5.93
CA ALA A 152 -8.79 -0.29 5.55
C ALA A 152 -8.52 -1.40 4.51
N MET A 153 -7.64 -1.15 3.53
CA MET A 153 -7.21 -2.16 2.56
C MET A 153 -6.45 -3.30 3.23
N GLU A 154 -5.58 -3.03 4.20
CA GLU A 154 -4.86 -4.07 4.96
C GLU A 154 -5.82 -4.89 5.84
N LEU A 155 -6.81 -4.25 6.48
CA LEU A 155 -7.85 -4.95 7.25
C LEU A 155 -8.69 -5.89 6.37
N SER A 156 -8.94 -5.54 5.10
CA SER A 156 -9.66 -6.41 4.16
C SER A 156 -8.97 -7.78 3.96
N LYS A 157 -7.64 -7.84 4.15
CA LYS A 157 -6.82 -9.03 3.95
C LYS A 157 -6.83 -9.99 5.14
N LEU A 158 -7.30 -9.56 6.32
CA LEU A 158 -7.27 -10.39 7.52
C LEU A 158 -8.34 -11.49 7.46
N PRO A 159 -8.01 -12.75 7.79
CA PRO A 159 -9.01 -13.80 7.87
C PRO A 159 -9.83 -13.67 9.17
N ARG A 160 -11.15 -13.89 9.09
CA ARG A 160 -12.05 -14.08 10.26
C ARG A 160 -12.11 -12.91 11.26
N CYS A 161 -11.89 -11.68 10.81
CA CYS A 161 -12.09 -10.46 11.62
C CYS A 161 -13.25 -9.61 11.07
N ASP A 162 -14.47 -10.16 11.10
CA ASP A 162 -15.62 -9.59 10.37
C ASP A 162 -16.02 -8.20 10.87
N ASP A 163 -15.98 -7.95 12.18
CA ASP A 163 -16.27 -6.63 12.76
C ASP A 163 -15.26 -5.57 12.29
N ALA A 164 -13.97 -5.91 12.24
CA ALA A 164 -12.93 -5.00 11.75
C ALA A 164 -13.11 -4.72 10.25
N LYS A 165 -13.48 -5.75 9.47
CA LYS A 165 -13.79 -5.62 8.05
C LYS A 165 -15.01 -4.75 7.80
N ALA A 166 -16.07 -4.87 8.61
CA ALA A 166 -17.24 -4.01 8.49
C ALA A 166 -16.89 -2.52 8.69
N ARG A 167 -15.99 -2.22 9.62
CA ARG A 167 -15.49 -0.85 9.83
C ARG A 167 -14.61 -0.38 8.67
N ALA A 168 -13.74 -1.24 8.16
CA ALA A 168 -12.91 -0.96 6.98
C ALA A 168 -13.77 -0.67 5.73
N LEU A 169 -14.84 -1.44 5.54
CA LEU A 169 -15.75 -1.28 4.40
C LEU A 169 -16.35 0.12 4.32
N ALA A 170 -16.72 0.73 5.46
CA ALA A 170 -17.24 2.08 5.48
C ALA A 170 -16.23 3.11 4.91
N VAL A 171 -14.96 2.98 5.29
CA VAL A 171 -13.88 3.85 4.78
C VAL A 171 -13.60 3.59 3.30
N LEU A 172 -13.58 2.33 2.88
CA LEU A 172 -13.33 1.98 1.47
C LEU A 172 -14.45 2.46 0.54
N LEU A 173 -15.72 2.40 0.97
CA LEU A 173 -16.84 2.91 0.18
C LEU A 173 -16.81 4.44 0.03
N GLU A 174 -16.45 5.14 1.11
CA GLU A 174 -16.24 6.59 1.06
C GLU A 174 -15.09 6.94 0.09
N ALA A 175 -13.97 6.23 0.20
CA ALA A 175 -12.79 6.42 -0.65
C ALA A 175 -13.08 6.13 -2.12
N GLN A 176 -13.76 5.02 -2.44
CA GLN A 176 -14.13 4.67 -3.82
C GLN A 176 -14.98 5.76 -4.49
N ARG A 177 -15.83 6.46 -3.73
CA ARG A 177 -16.68 7.53 -4.25
C ARG A 177 -15.91 8.83 -4.52
N LEU A 178 -14.85 9.07 -3.75
CA LEU A 178 -14.06 10.30 -3.81
C LEU A 178 -12.83 10.18 -4.71
N GLU A 179 -12.40 8.97 -5.02
CA GLU A 179 -11.16 8.74 -5.77
C GLU A 179 -11.34 8.89 -7.28
N ASP A 180 -10.57 9.80 -7.85
CA ASP A 180 -10.53 10.09 -9.28
C ASP A 180 -9.58 9.14 -10.01
N ASP A 181 -8.47 8.77 -9.38
CA ASP A 181 -7.47 7.86 -9.96
C ASP A 181 -8.06 6.47 -10.17
N THR A 182 -8.01 6.01 -11.42
CA THR A 182 -8.68 4.76 -11.79
C THR A 182 -7.97 3.54 -11.23
N ASP A 183 -6.64 3.56 -11.17
CA ASP A 183 -5.86 2.43 -10.67
C ASP A 183 -6.04 2.29 -9.16
N PHE A 184 -6.00 3.40 -8.43
CA PHE A 184 -6.24 3.39 -7.00
C PHE A 184 -7.70 3.04 -6.66
N ARG A 185 -8.68 3.53 -7.44
CA ARG A 185 -10.08 3.12 -7.30
C ARG A 185 -10.28 1.63 -7.55
N ASN A 186 -9.53 1.02 -8.47
CA ASN A 186 -9.54 -0.42 -8.71
C ASN A 186 -8.94 -1.19 -7.52
N GLU A 187 -7.84 -0.71 -6.92
CA GLU A 187 -7.28 -1.31 -5.69
C GLU A 187 -8.26 -1.25 -4.52
N ILE A 188 -8.94 -0.12 -4.33
CA ILE A 188 -10.01 0.03 -3.34
C ILE A 188 -11.14 -0.96 -3.64
N CYS A 189 -11.53 -1.11 -4.91
CA CYS A 189 -12.55 -2.08 -5.32
C CYS A 189 -12.16 -3.52 -4.95
N LEU A 190 -10.91 -3.92 -5.19
CA LEU A 190 -10.40 -5.24 -4.81
C LEU A 190 -10.47 -5.44 -3.29
N ALA A 191 -10.16 -4.41 -2.50
CA ALA A 191 -10.32 -4.46 -1.05
C ALA A 191 -11.78 -4.58 -0.61
N ILE A 192 -12.71 -3.85 -1.24
CA ILE A 192 -14.15 -3.97 -0.98
C ILE A 192 -14.62 -5.38 -1.30
N ILE A 193 -14.22 -5.95 -2.43
CA ILE A 193 -14.64 -7.29 -2.86
C ILE A 193 -14.18 -8.38 -1.87
N ARG A 194 -13.01 -8.21 -1.22
CA ARG A 194 -12.56 -9.15 -0.18
C ARG A 194 -13.44 -9.14 1.08
N ILE A 195 -14.24 -8.09 1.29
CA ILE A 195 -15.12 -7.92 2.44
C ILE A 195 -16.57 -8.25 2.04
N ASP A 196 -17.10 -7.50 1.08
CA ASP A 196 -18.45 -7.64 0.54
C ASP A 196 -18.39 -7.41 -0.99
N PRO A 197 -18.39 -8.50 -1.78
CA PRO A 197 -18.32 -8.42 -3.24
C PRO A 197 -19.48 -7.69 -3.90
N ALA A 198 -20.64 -7.59 -3.24
CA ALA A 198 -21.80 -6.89 -3.80
C ALA A 198 -21.66 -5.36 -3.73
N LYS A 199 -20.67 -4.84 -3.00
CA LYS A 199 -20.55 -3.41 -2.68
C LYS A 199 -19.56 -2.65 -3.55
N CYS A 200 -18.73 -3.33 -4.34
CA CYS A 200 -17.87 -2.61 -5.28
C CYS A 200 -18.66 -2.19 -6.51
N SER A 201 -18.65 -0.89 -6.82
CA SER A 201 -19.28 -0.31 -8.03
C SER A 201 -18.34 -0.27 -9.24
N GLY A 202 -17.31 -1.13 -9.28
CA GLY A 202 -16.20 -1.07 -10.23
C GLY A 202 -16.51 -1.56 -11.65
N GLY A 203 -17.74 -1.94 -11.93
CA GLY A 203 -18.24 -2.17 -13.28
C GLY A 203 -19.21 -1.05 -13.66
N THR A 204 -19.28 -0.70 -14.95
CA THR A 204 -20.35 0.11 -15.55
C THR A 204 -21.68 -0.09 -14.82
N PRO A 205 -22.43 0.99 -14.54
CA PRO A 205 -23.62 0.94 -13.69
C PRO A 205 -24.50 -0.25 -14.09
N ARG A 206 -24.76 -1.16 -13.15
CA ARG A 206 -25.76 -2.21 -13.34
C ARG A 206 -27.04 -1.49 -13.75
N ASN A 207 -27.50 -1.73 -14.97
CA ASN A 207 -28.87 -1.39 -15.32
C ASN A 207 -29.76 -2.08 -14.29
N ALA A 208 -30.58 -1.30 -13.60
CA ALA A 208 -31.56 -1.82 -12.66
C ALA A 208 -32.47 -2.80 -13.43
N GLY A 209 -32.23 -4.10 -13.25
CA GLY A 209 -32.85 -5.18 -14.04
C GLY A 209 -31.93 -6.36 -14.37
N ASP A 210 -30.63 -6.32 -14.04
CA ASP A 210 -29.74 -7.48 -14.23
C ASP A 210 -29.91 -8.48 -13.05
N ASP A 211 -30.88 -9.40 -13.17
CA ASP A 211 -31.16 -10.54 -12.27
C ASP A 211 -30.19 -11.73 -12.48
N GLY A 212 -29.06 -11.51 -13.14
CA GLY A 212 -28.04 -12.53 -13.36
C GLY A 212 -27.29 -12.94 -12.08
N PRO A 213 -26.61 -14.11 -12.08
CA PRO A 213 -25.85 -14.59 -10.94
C PRO A 213 -24.74 -13.61 -10.55
N SER A 214 -24.58 -13.40 -9.24
CA SER A 214 -23.59 -12.55 -8.63
C SER A 214 -22.22 -13.22 -8.45
N PHE A 215 -22.19 -14.55 -8.29
CA PHE A 215 -20.98 -15.34 -8.10
C PHE A 215 -20.93 -16.60 -8.97
N ILE A 216 -19.71 -17.02 -9.25
CA ILE A 216 -19.35 -18.35 -9.71
C ILE A 216 -18.47 -19.02 -8.66
N LYS A 217 -18.88 -20.20 -8.21
CA LYS A 217 -18.10 -21.02 -7.29
C LYS A 217 -17.62 -22.25 -8.03
N VAL A 218 -16.33 -22.55 -7.89
CA VAL A 218 -15.65 -23.68 -8.51
C VAL A 218 -14.94 -24.48 -7.42
N ARG A 219 -15.24 -25.77 -7.33
CA ARG A 219 -14.50 -26.73 -6.49
C ARG A 219 -13.92 -27.81 -7.37
N VAL A 220 -12.67 -28.20 -7.09
CA VAL A 220 -12.01 -29.35 -7.71
C VAL A 220 -11.66 -30.34 -6.62
N PHE A 221 -12.19 -31.55 -6.74
CA PHE A 221 -11.93 -32.70 -5.89
C PHE A 221 -10.96 -33.64 -6.62
N ASP A 222 -10.09 -34.29 -5.86
CA ASP A 222 -9.35 -35.45 -6.32
C ASP A 222 -10.18 -36.68 -5.93
N CYS A 223 -10.52 -37.56 -6.87
CA CYS A 223 -11.36 -38.72 -6.56
C CYS A 223 -10.72 -39.66 -5.50
N ASN A 224 -9.38 -39.60 -5.35
CA ASN A 224 -8.62 -40.44 -4.43
C ASN A 224 -8.43 -39.79 -3.05
N ALA A 225 -8.88 -38.54 -2.85
CA ALA A 225 -8.80 -37.82 -1.59
C ALA A 225 -10.14 -37.19 -1.22
N GLU A 226 -10.66 -37.45 -0.02
CA GLU A 226 -11.91 -36.84 0.51
C GLU A 226 -11.80 -35.30 0.75
N ARG A 227 -10.75 -34.64 0.25
CA ARG A 227 -10.47 -33.22 0.49
C ARG A 227 -10.42 -32.45 -0.82
N VAL A 228 -11.13 -31.33 -0.84
CA VAL A 228 -11.10 -30.35 -1.94
C VAL A 228 -9.67 -29.88 -2.19
N LYS A 229 -9.18 -30.06 -3.43
CA LYS A 229 -7.85 -29.65 -3.88
C LYS A 229 -7.82 -28.15 -4.19
N VAL A 230 -8.90 -27.63 -4.78
CA VAL A 230 -9.04 -26.22 -5.13
C VAL A 230 -10.48 -25.78 -4.84
N SER A 231 -10.65 -24.66 -4.14
CA SER A 231 -11.95 -24.01 -3.95
C SER A 231 -11.81 -22.53 -4.29
N VAL A 232 -12.55 -22.08 -5.30
CA VAL A 232 -12.51 -20.73 -5.83
C VAL A 232 -13.93 -20.16 -5.78
N ASN A 233 -14.06 -18.95 -5.26
CA ASN A 233 -15.31 -18.19 -5.24
C ASN A 233 -15.04 -16.83 -5.86
N LEU A 234 -15.61 -16.56 -7.03
CA LEU A 234 -15.34 -15.36 -7.81
C LEU A 234 -16.64 -14.62 -8.11
N PRO A 235 -16.64 -13.28 -8.05
CA PRO A 235 -17.72 -12.50 -8.62
C PRO A 235 -17.90 -12.85 -10.10
N PHE A 236 -19.14 -13.00 -10.55
CA PHE A 236 -19.44 -13.34 -11.94
C PHE A 236 -18.88 -12.29 -12.92
N SER A 237 -18.93 -11.02 -12.54
CA SER A 237 -18.32 -9.90 -13.27
C SER A 237 -16.80 -10.03 -13.39
N PHE A 238 -16.13 -10.52 -12.34
CA PHE A 238 -14.68 -10.72 -12.36
C PHE A 238 -14.29 -11.92 -13.22
N ALA A 239 -15.02 -13.04 -13.14
CA ALA A 239 -14.81 -14.19 -14.02
C ALA A 239 -14.96 -13.81 -15.50
N ARG A 240 -15.95 -12.96 -15.81
CA ARG A 240 -16.12 -12.38 -17.14
C ARG A 240 -14.93 -11.53 -17.57
N ALA A 241 -14.50 -10.60 -16.72
CA ALA A 241 -13.35 -9.73 -17.01
C ALA A 241 -12.06 -10.53 -17.25
N VAL A 242 -11.82 -11.58 -16.46
CA VAL A 242 -10.67 -12.49 -16.64
C VAL A 242 -10.74 -13.18 -18.00
N MET A 243 -11.91 -13.71 -18.39
CA MET A 243 -12.09 -14.39 -19.67
C MET A 243 -11.97 -13.43 -20.88
N GLU A 244 -12.48 -12.21 -20.75
CA GLU A 244 -12.33 -11.17 -21.79
C GLU A 244 -10.89 -10.66 -21.90
N SER A 245 -10.07 -10.83 -20.85
CA SER A 245 -8.64 -10.49 -20.85
C SER A 245 -7.74 -11.59 -21.44
N LEU A 246 -8.28 -12.78 -21.72
CA LEU A 246 -7.52 -13.86 -22.33
C LEU A 246 -7.13 -13.48 -23.77
N GLY A 247 -5.87 -13.73 -24.14
CA GLY A 247 -5.37 -13.47 -25.48
C GLY A 247 -6.09 -14.30 -26.56
N PRO A 248 -6.05 -13.86 -27.82
CA PRO A 248 -6.78 -14.50 -28.93
C PRO A 248 -6.41 -15.97 -29.10
N GLU A 249 -5.16 -16.35 -28.82
CA GLU A 249 -4.69 -17.74 -28.88
C GLU A 249 -5.45 -18.69 -27.94
N ILE A 250 -5.76 -18.24 -26.72
CA ILE A 250 -6.49 -19.05 -25.73
C ILE A 250 -7.98 -19.11 -26.11
N LEU A 251 -8.55 -17.98 -26.56
CA LEU A 251 -9.94 -17.92 -27.00
C LEU A 251 -10.20 -18.83 -28.21
N ASP A 252 -9.25 -18.88 -29.16
CA ASP A 252 -9.34 -19.74 -30.33
C ASP A 252 -9.26 -21.23 -29.97
N GLN A 253 -8.43 -21.61 -28.98
CA GLN A 253 -8.38 -22.99 -28.48
C GLN A 253 -9.69 -23.40 -27.81
N VAL A 254 -10.29 -22.52 -27.00
CA VAL A 254 -11.57 -22.77 -26.34
C VAL A 254 -12.71 -22.87 -27.36
N LYS A 255 -12.73 -22.00 -28.38
CA LYS A 255 -13.67 -22.08 -29.52
C LYS A 255 -13.50 -23.38 -30.31
N ALA A 256 -12.27 -23.80 -30.58
CA ALA A 256 -11.98 -25.07 -31.27
C ALA A 256 -12.45 -26.30 -30.45
N GLY A 257 -12.52 -26.20 -29.13
CA GLY A 257 -13.12 -27.19 -28.24
C GLY A 257 -14.66 -27.25 -28.28
N GLY A 258 -15.31 -26.45 -29.14
CA GLY A 258 -16.77 -26.44 -29.30
C GLY A 258 -17.52 -25.54 -28.31
N PHE A 259 -16.81 -24.70 -27.55
CA PHE A 259 -17.42 -23.79 -26.59
C PHE A 259 -17.73 -22.43 -27.23
N ASP A 260 -19.00 -22.04 -27.18
CA ASP A 260 -19.46 -20.73 -27.63
C ASP A 260 -19.22 -19.67 -26.55
N ILE A 261 -18.03 -19.07 -26.57
CA ILE A 261 -17.62 -18.02 -25.62
C ILE A 261 -18.45 -16.75 -25.78
N GLU A 262 -18.92 -16.45 -27.00
CA GLU A 262 -19.67 -15.24 -27.32
C GLU A 262 -21.05 -15.24 -26.66
N ASN A 263 -21.70 -16.42 -26.61
CA ASN A 263 -23.00 -16.59 -25.96
C ASN A 263 -22.91 -17.26 -24.58
N LEU A 264 -21.72 -17.59 -24.09
CA LEU A 264 -21.51 -18.27 -22.81
C LEU A 264 -22.18 -17.52 -21.67
N TRP A 265 -21.87 -16.22 -21.53
CA TRP A 265 -22.33 -15.41 -20.41
C TRP A 265 -23.83 -15.18 -20.43
N ASP A 266 -24.42 -15.01 -21.62
CA ASP A 266 -25.86 -14.86 -21.77
C ASP A 266 -26.61 -16.17 -21.52
N SER A 267 -25.99 -17.30 -21.84
CA SER A 267 -26.51 -18.63 -21.51
C SER A 267 -26.46 -18.87 -20.01
N LEU A 268 -25.33 -18.54 -19.35
CA LEU A 268 -25.16 -18.65 -17.90
C LEU A 268 -26.13 -17.74 -17.12
N ARG A 269 -26.44 -16.53 -17.63
CA ARG A 269 -27.46 -15.67 -17.03
C ARG A 269 -28.86 -16.29 -17.08
N LYS A 270 -29.21 -16.95 -18.18
CA LYS A 270 -30.54 -17.57 -18.38
C LYS A 270 -30.76 -18.82 -17.53
N LEU A 271 -29.68 -19.43 -17.05
CA LEU A 271 -29.70 -20.64 -16.22
C LEU A 271 -30.16 -20.35 -14.77
N GLY A 272 -30.08 -19.09 -14.32
CA GLY A 272 -30.60 -18.63 -13.02
C GLY A 272 -29.78 -19.08 -11.80
N PRO A 273 -30.06 -18.52 -10.61
CA PRO A 273 -29.38 -18.93 -9.38
C PRO A 273 -29.77 -20.37 -8.99
N ASN A 274 -28.81 -21.13 -8.42
CA ASN A 274 -28.93 -22.53 -7.94
C ASN A 274 -28.69 -23.66 -8.95
N GLN A 275 -28.10 -23.39 -10.11
CA GLN A 275 -27.69 -24.48 -11.01
C GLN A 275 -26.26 -24.94 -10.69
N LYS A 276 -26.13 -26.23 -10.38
CA LYS A 276 -24.85 -26.90 -10.13
C LYS A 276 -24.49 -27.75 -11.34
N PHE A 277 -23.28 -27.56 -11.84
CA PHE A 277 -22.64 -28.35 -12.89
C PHE A 277 -21.58 -29.22 -12.23
N GLU A 278 -21.66 -30.53 -12.49
CA GLU A 278 -20.70 -31.51 -12.01
C GLU A 278 -20.02 -32.10 -13.24
N LEU A 279 -18.70 -31.93 -13.34
CA LEU A 279 -17.88 -32.50 -14.38
C LEU A 279 -16.94 -33.51 -13.73
N LYS A 280 -17.12 -34.79 -14.05
CA LYS A 280 -16.18 -35.83 -13.66
C LYS A 280 -15.20 -36.07 -14.81
N ILE A 281 -13.92 -35.85 -14.56
CA ILE A 281 -12.81 -36.16 -15.47
C ILE A 281 -12.16 -37.43 -14.92
N ASP A 282 -12.28 -38.53 -15.66
CA ASP A 282 -11.76 -39.85 -15.30
C ASP A 282 -10.96 -40.38 -16.51
N ASP A 283 -9.64 -40.27 -16.44
CA ASP A 283 -8.67 -40.70 -17.46
C ASP A 283 -7.55 -41.51 -16.78
N ASP A 284 -6.77 -42.28 -17.55
CA ASP A 284 -5.88 -43.35 -17.05
C ASP A 284 -4.91 -42.90 -15.93
N ASP A 285 -4.55 -41.60 -15.87
CA ASP A 285 -3.65 -41.00 -14.88
C ASP A 285 -4.27 -39.88 -14.02
N ARG A 286 -5.55 -39.52 -14.21
CA ARG A 286 -6.20 -38.40 -13.50
C ARG A 286 -7.68 -38.65 -13.24
N CYS A 287 -8.08 -38.62 -11.97
CA CYS A 287 -9.48 -38.56 -11.57
C CYS A 287 -9.74 -37.26 -10.79
N GLU A 288 -10.41 -36.31 -11.42
CA GLU A 288 -10.82 -35.04 -10.82
C GLU A 288 -12.32 -34.82 -11.00
N GLU A 289 -12.99 -34.36 -9.95
CA GLU A 289 -14.40 -33.94 -10.01
C GLU A 289 -14.45 -32.43 -9.83
N VAL A 290 -15.03 -31.73 -10.81
CA VAL A 290 -15.18 -30.29 -10.81
C VAL A 290 -16.65 -29.93 -10.59
N GLU A 291 -16.94 -29.25 -9.50
CA GLU A 291 -18.25 -28.68 -9.23
C GLU A 291 -18.23 -27.18 -9.53
N VAL A 292 -19.16 -26.71 -10.36
CA VAL A 292 -19.36 -25.29 -10.65
C VAL A 292 -20.80 -24.91 -10.33
N TRP A 293 -21.04 -23.85 -9.56
CA TRP A 293 -22.40 -23.36 -9.34
C TRP A 293 -22.46 -21.84 -9.24
N PHE A 294 -23.66 -21.32 -9.47
CA PHE A 294 -23.94 -19.89 -9.60
C PHE A 294 -24.89 -19.40 -8.51
N GLU A 295 -24.56 -18.26 -7.90
CA GLU A 295 -25.32 -17.60 -6.83
C GLU A 295 -25.65 -16.16 -7.19
#